data_AF-A0AA97NY32-F1
#
_entry.id   AF-A0AA97NY32-F1
#
_cell.length_a   1.000
_cell.length_b   1.000
_cell.length_c   1.000
_cell.angle_alpha   90.00
_cell.angle_beta   90.00
_cell.angle_gamma   90.00
#
_symmetry.space_group_name_H-M   'P 1'
#
loop_
_entity.id
_entity.type
_entity.pdbx_description
1 polymer ?
#
loop_
_entity_poly.entity_id
_entity_poly.type
_entity_poly.pdbx_seq_one_letter_code
_entity_poly.pdbx_strand_id
1 'polypeptide(L)'
;MFSATLARRLATAAETSASGAKSSGKLYISRYPAKKVWPPDYSKLTPQAQLKYEKKYKRRVAMLSERPRWDRFVKLAQLLSVTSILAYAILFMKWEDERHNPFFGIKKGFWAQFGYTLDMGTKTPMQSTTARPDFNKNPQ
;
A
#
# COMPACT_ATOMS: atom_id res chain seq x y z
N MET A 1 -10.07 -28.16 39.28
CA MET A 1 -8.93 -27.48 39.92
C MET A 1 -8.07 -26.73 38.89
N PHE A 2 -8.61 -25.71 38.19
CA PHE A 2 -7.88 -25.00 37.11
C PHE A 2 -7.76 -23.47 37.29
N SER A 3 -8.16 -22.91 38.45
CA SER A 3 -8.16 -21.44 38.66
C SER A 3 -6.79 -20.82 39.00
N ALA A 4 -5.85 -21.58 39.56
CA ALA A 4 -4.60 -21.01 40.10
C ALA A 4 -3.58 -20.59 39.01
N THR A 5 -3.67 -21.14 37.80
CA THR A 5 -2.71 -20.86 36.72
C THR A 5 -2.99 -19.55 35.99
N LEU A 6 -4.25 -19.09 35.97
CA LEU A 6 -4.66 -17.89 35.25
C LEU A 6 -4.26 -16.62 36.02
N ALA A 7 -4.43 -16.62 37.34
CA ALA A 7 -4.01 -15.53 38.21
C ALA A 7 -2.48 -15.29 38.15
N ARG A 8 -1.69 -16.37 38.13
CA ARG A 8 -0.22 -16.28 38.03
C ARG A 8 0.25 -15.74 36.68
N ARG A 9 -0.49 -16.00 35.60
CA ARG A 9 -0.20 -15.47 34.26
C ARG A 9 -0.58 -14.00 34.11
N LEU A 10 -1.65 -13.54 34.77
CA LEU A 10 -2.01 -12.12 34.79
C LEU A 10 -1.03 -11.27 35.61
N ALA A 11 -0.58 -11.77 36.77
CA ALA A 11 0.40 -11.07 37.60
C ALA A 11 1.75 -10.86 36.87
N THR A 12 2.21 -11.88 36.14
CA THR A 12 3.44 -11.79 35.33
C THR A 12 3.29 -10.91 34.09
N ALA A 13 2.08 -10.79 33.54
CA ALA A 13 1.77 -9.86 32.44
C ALA A 13 1.71 -8.39 32.89
N ALA A 14 1.22 -8.14 34.11
CA ALA A 14 1.21 -6.80 34.69
C ALA A 14 2.63 -6.26 34.93
N GLU A 15 3.54 -7.09 35.45
CA GLU A 15 4.94 -6.69 35.68
C GLU A 15 5.73 -6.43 34.39
N THR A 16 5.38 -7.09 33.28
CA THR A 16 6.04 -6.87 31.97
C THR A 16 5.55 -5.62 31.25
N SER A 17 4.40 -5.07 31.62
CA SER A 17 3.82 -3.88 31.00
C SER A 17 4.42 -2.57 31.54
N ALA A 18 4.99 -2.61 32.75
CA ALA A 18 5.52 -1.44 33.45
C ALA A 18 6.98 -1.07 33.09
N SER A 19 7.74 -1.94 32.41
CA SER A 19 9.16 -1.67 32.07
C SER A 19 9.40 -1.24 30.61
N GLY A 20 8.33 -0.97 29.86
CA GLY A 20 8.36 -0.66 28.43
C GLY A 20 8.56 0.82 28.08
N ALA A 21 9.60 1.47 28.58
CA ALA A 21 10.00 2.77 28.06
C ALA A 21 11.51 3.00 28.23
N LYS A 22 12.29 2.85 27.15
CA LYS A 22 13.25 3.83 26.58
C LYS A 22 14.02 3.22 25.39
N SER A 23 14.14 4.03 24.34
CA SER A 23 14.58 3.70 22.98
C SER A 23 16.08 3.92 22.74
N SER A 24 16.57 3.23 21.71
CA SER A 24 17.88 3.18 21.05
C SER A 24 18.76 4.43 21.02
N GLY A 25 20.09 4.25 21.21
CA GLY A 25 21.10 5.23 20.76
C GLY A 25 22.38 5.41 21.60
N LYS A 26 22.88 4.37 22.28
CA LYS A 26 24.21 4.25 22.93
C LYS A 26 24.20 2.89 23.62
N LEU A 27 25.36 2.27 23.89
CA LEU A 27 25.43 1.12 24.80
C LEU A 27 24.67 1.50 26.06
N TYR A 28 23.46 0.97 26.18
CA TYR A 28 22.51 1.33 27.20
C TYR A 28 23.08 0.77 28.48
N ILE A 29 23.68 1.62 29.30
CA ILE A 29 23.90 1.34 30.71
C ILE A 29 22.49 1.27 31.30
N SER A 30 21.84 0.12 31.10
CA SER A 30 20.54 -0.18 31.64
C SER A 30 20.69 -0.26 33.16
N ARG A 31 19.91 0.53 33.90
CA ARG A 31 19.84 0.50 35.38
C ARG A 31 19.66 -0.92 35.94
N TYR A 32 19.08 -1.80 35.13
CA TYR A 32 19.01 -3.23 35.36
C TYR A 32 19.77 -3.96 34.26
N PRO A 33 21.02 -4.42 34.51
CA PRO A 33 21.76 -5.17 33.52
C PRO A 33 21.01 -6.45 33.15
N ALA A 34 21.05 -6.82 31.87
CA ALA A 34 20.53 -8.09 31.44
C ALA A 34 21.23 -9.22 32.22
N LYS A 35 20.45 -10.06 32.93
CA LYS A 35 21.00 -11.20 33.70
C LYS A 35 21.85 -12.14 32.84
N LYS A 36 21.65 -12.13 31.52
CA LYS A 36 22.51 -12.80 30.54
C LYS A 36 22.85 -11.81 29.44
N VAL A 37 24.16 -11.62 29.20
CA VAL A 37 24.66 -10.89 28.04
C VAL A 37 24.23 -11.65 26.78
N TRP A 38 23.56 -10.93 25.90
CA TRP A 38 23.18 -11.36 24.56
C TRP A 38 24.07 -10.56 23.61
N PRO A 39 24.69 -11.12 22.55
CA PRO A 39 24.60 -12.47 21.99
C PRO A 39 25.50 -13.49 22.71
N PRO A 40 25.16 -14.79 22.69
CA PRO A 40 26.13 -15.82 23.05
C PRO A 40 27.26 -15.87 22.02
N ASP A 41 28.51 -15.98 22.45
CA ASP A 41 29.67 -16.18 21.58
C ASP A 41 29.55 -17.52 20.83
N TYR A 42 29.02 -17.51 19.60
CA TYR A 42 28.79 -18.73 18.80
C TYR A 42 30.08 -19.52 18.51
N SER A 43 31.23 -18.85 18.48
CA SER A 43 32.54 -19.46 18.23
C SER A 43 33.04 -20.33 19.39
N LYS A 44 32.50 -20.17 20.61
CA LYS A 44 32.86 -20.98 21.79
C LYS A 44 31.88 -22.12 22.05
N LEU A 45 30.80 -22.21 21.27
CA LEU A 45 29.78 -23.22 21.44
C LEU A 45 30.09 -24.46 20.61
N THR A 46 29.84 -25.63 21.21
CA THR A 46 29.86 -26.91 20.49
C THR A 46 28.91 -26.85 19.29
N PRO A 47 29.24 -27.44 18.13
CA PRO A 47 28.41 -27.40 16.93
C PRO A 47 26.97 -27.90 17.16
N GLN A 48 26.77 -28.88 18.06
CA GLN A 48 25.43 -29.34 18.44
C GLN A 48 24.59 -28.27 19.15
N ALA A 49 25.22 -27.42 19.97
CA ALA A 49 24.56 -26.31 20.65
C ALA A 49 24.18 -25.21 19.65
N GLN A 50 25.07 -24.87 18.72
CA GLN A 50 24.82 -23.91 17.65
C GLN A 50 23.56 -24.27 16.84
N LEU A 51 23.43 -25.53 16.40
CA LEU A 51 22.25 -25.98 15.66
C LEU A 51 20.94 -25.86 16.46
N LYS A 52 20.97 -26.02 17.78
CA LYS A 52 19.80 -25.79 18.64
C LYS A 52 19.40 -24.31 18.66
N TYR A 53 20.37 -23.40 18.71
CA TYR A 53 20.12 -21.97 18.64
C TYR A 53 19.57 -21.55 17.28
N GLU A 54 20.14 -22.06 16.18
CA GLU A 54 19.65 -21.82 14.83
C GLU A 54 18.20 -22.28 14.66
N LYS A 55 17.86 -23.50 15.11
CA LYS A 55 16.47 -24.00 15.10
C LYS A 55 15.55 -23.10 15.92
N LYS A 56 15.97 -22.66 17.11
CA LYS A 56 15.19 -21.79 18.00
C LYS A 56 14.97 -20.40 17.40
N TYR A 57 15.98 -19.86 16.73
CA TYR A 57 15.91 -18.59 16.00
C TYR A 57 14.92 -18.68 14.84
N LYS A 58 15.07 -19.68 13.97
CA LYS A 58 14.16 -19.90 12.83
C LYS A 58 12.70 -20.02 13.27
N ARG A 59 12.43 -20.77 14.35
CA ARG A 59 11.09 -20.89 14.94
C ARG A 59 10.52 -19.55 15.41
N ARG A 60 11.32 -18.73 16.09
CA ARG A 60 10.87 -17.41 16.58
C ARG A 60 10.63 -16.43 15.44
N VAL A 61 11.47 -16.45 14.41
CA VAL A 61 11.27 -15.63 13.21
C VAL A 61 10.02 -16.06 12.46
N ALA A 62 9.77 -17.37 12.34
CA ALA A 62 8.52 -17.87 11.76
C ALA A 62 7.30 -17.33 12.53
N MET A 63 7.28 -17.47 13.87
CA MET A 63 6.19 -16.96 14.73
C MET A 63 6.01 -15.44 14.65
N LEU A 64 7.11 -14.68 14.52
CA LEU A 64 7.05 -13.22 14.36
C LEU A 64 6.55 -12.84 12.96
N SER A 65 6.96 -13.57 11.93
CA SER A 65 6.56 -13.35 10.54
C SER A 65 5.11 -13.73 10.25
N GLU A 66 4.51 -14.60 11.07
CA GLU A 66 3.10 -14.99 11.01
C GLU A 66 2.16 -13.85 11.43
N ARG A 67 2.64 -12.86 12.17
CA ARG A 67 1.88 -11.64 12.47
C ARG A 67 2.12 -10.58 11.37
N PRO A 68 1.16 -9.71 11.02
CA PRO A 68 -0.28 -9.81 10.85
C PRO A 68 -0.61 -9.91 9.34
N ARG A 69 -1.21 -11.02 8.89
CA ARG A 69 -1.57 -11.21 7.47
C ARG A 69 -2.67 -10.23 7.02
N TRP A 70 -3.66 -10.00 7.89
CA TRP A 70 -4.81 -9.14 7.62
C TRP A 70 -4.42 -7.67 7.38
N ASP A 71 -3.51 -7.14 8.20
CA ASP A 71 -3.06 -5.74 8.06
C ASP A 71 -2.39 -5.48 6.71
N ARG A 72 -1.65 -6.45 6.16
CA ARG A 72 -1.05 -6.34 4.82
C ARG A 72 -2.11 -6.29 3.73
N PHE A 73 -3.17 -7.11 3.85
CA PHE A 73 -4.29 -7.08 2.92
C PHE A 73 -5.08 -5.78 3.01
N VAL A 74 -5.32 -5.27 4.22
CA VAL A 74 -6.02 -3.98 4.42
C VAL A 74 -5.19 -2.84 3.82
N LYS A 75 -3.87 -2.83 4.02
CA LYS A 75 -2.98 -1.83 3.41
C LYS A 75 -2.97 -1.90 1.89
N LEU A 76 -2.98 -3.11 1.31
CA LEU A 76 -3.11 -3.29 -0.14
C LEU A 76 -4.48 -2.83 -0.64
N ALA A 77 -5.56 -3.18 0.05
CA ALA A 77 -6.91 -2.74 -0.30
C ALA A 77 -7.05 -1.22 -0.20
N GLN A 78 -6.44 -0.59 0.80
CA GLN A 78 -6.40 0.86 0.96
C GLN A 78 -5.64 1.51 -0.20
N LEU A 79 -4.48 0.98 -0.57
CA LEU A 79 -3.70 1.47 -1.71
C LEU A 79 -4.50 1.31 -3.02
N LEU A 80 -5.11 0.14 -3.24
CA LEU A 80 -5.95 -0.14 -4.41
C LEU A 80 -7.17 0.78 -4.47
N SER A 81 -7.83 1.01 -3.34
CA SER A 81 -9.00 1.89 -3.26
C SER A 81 -8.63 3.33 -3.63
N VAL A 82 -7.58 3.89 -3.00
CA VAL A 82 -7.13 5.27 -3.28
C VAL A 82 -6.67 5.42 -4.73
N THR A 83 -5.88 4.47 -5.24
CA THR A 83 -5.39 4.51 -6.63
C THR A 83 -6.52 4.32 -7.64
N SER A 84 -7.51 3.46 -7.36
CA SER A 84 -8.68 3.27 -8.23
C SER A 84 -9.52 4.54 -8.33
N ILE A 85 -9.72 5.27 -7.24
CA ILE A 85 -10.48 6.53 -7.26
C ILE A 85 -9.73 7.59 -8.09
N LEU A 86 -8.41 7.70 -7.91
CA LEU A 86 -7.59 8.62 -8.71
C LEU A 86 -7.59 8.25 -10.19
N ALA A 87 -7.45 6.96 -10.52
CA ALA A 87 -7.54 6.48 -11.89
C ALA A 87 -8.91 6.77 -12.50
N TYR A 88 -10.00 6.60 -11.75
CA TYR A 88 -11.34 6.96 -12.21
C TYR A 88 -11.48 8.47 -12.47
N ALA A 89 -11.00 9.31 -11.55
CA ALA A 89 -11.02 10.76 -11.72
C ALA A 89 -10.22 11.20 -12.95
N ILE A 90 -9.04 10.62 -13.16
CA ILE A 90 -8.18 10.96 -14.31
C ILE A 90 -8.76 10.42 -15.61
N LEU A 91 -9.24 9.18 -15.64
CA LEU A 91 -9.58 8.47 -16.89
C LEU A 91 -11.05 8.67 -17.31
N PHE A 92 -11.99 8.64 -16.37
CA PHE A 92 -13.44 8.60 -16.65
C PHE A 92 -14.18 9.90 -16.30
N MET A 93 -13.61 10.80 -15.51
CA MET A 93 -14.26 12.08 -15.24
C MET A 93 -14.45 12.86 -16.54
N LYS A 94 -15.71 13.12 -16.87
CA LYS A 94 -16.13 13.88 -18.03
C LYS A 94 -16.03 15.36 -17.64
N TRP A 95 -15.02 16.04 -18.16
CA TRP A 95 -14.97 17.50 -18.14
C TRP A 95 -15.78 18.01 -19.32
N GLU A 96 -16.63 19.02 -19.09
CA GLU A 96 -17.60 19.52 -20.07
C GLU A 96 -16.93 20.14 -21.31
N ASP A 97 -15.67 20.59 -21.20
CA ASP A 97 -14.86 21.03 -22.33
C ASP A 97 -13.83 19.96 -22.74
N GLU A 98 -14.14 19.23 -23.82
CA GLU A 98 -13.26 18.22 -24.44
C GLU A 98 -11.90 18.80 -24.88
N ARG A 99 -11.81 20.12 -25.10
CA ARG A 99 -10.59 20.81 -25.59
C ARG A 99 -9.57 21.17 -24.50
N HIS A 100 -9.97 21.25 -23.23
CA HIS A 100 -9.13 21.73 -22.13
C HIS A 100 -8.78 20.65 -21.10
N ASN A 101 -9.02 19.37 -21.39
CA ASN A 101 -8.70 18.31 -20.44
C ASN A 101 -7.18 18.05 -20.39
N PRO A 102 -6.48 18.40 -19.29
CA PRO A 102 -5.02 18.26 -19.20
C PRO A 102 -4.56 16.78 -19.19
N PHE A 103 -5.49 15.84 -19.02
CA PHE A 103 -5.19 14.40 -18.92
C PHE A 103 -5.47 13.63 -20.23
N PHE A 104 -5.78 14.32 -21.33
CA PHE A 104 -6.11 13.68 -22.62
C PHE A 104 -4.98 12.78 -23.15
N GLY A 105 -3.72 13.21 -23.04
CA GLY A 105 -2.56 12.41 -23.44
C GLY A 105 -2.41 11.12 -22.63
N ILE A 106 -2.68 11.18 -21.32
CA ILE A 106 -2.62 10.03 -20.41
C ILE A 106 -3.74 9.03 -20.74
N LYS A 107 -4.97 9.53 -20.99
CA LYS A 107 -6.09 8.71 -21.42
C LYS A 107 -5.76 7.97 -22.72
N LYS A 108 -5.29 8.67 -23.74
CA LYS A 108 -4.97 8.08 -25.05
C LYS A 108 -3.90 6.99 -24.94
N GLY A 109 -2.83 7.23 -24.19
CA GLY A 109 -1.77 6.24 -23.95
C GLY A 109 -2.28 5.02 -23.18
N PHE A 110 -3.09 5.21 -22.15
CA PHE A 110 -3.71 4.13 -21.39
C PHE A 110 -4.60 3.26 -22.30
N TRP A 111 -5.55 3.85 -23.01
CA TRP A 111 -6.47 3.10 -23.88
C TRP A 111 -5.75 2.42 -25.05
N ALA A 112 -4.71 3.05 -25.61
CA ALA A 112 -3.87 2.45 -26.64
C ALA A 112 -3.10 1.21 -26.13
N GLN A 113 -2.62 1.24 -24.89
CA GLN A 113 -1.99 0.08 -24.24
C GLN A 113 -2.97 -1.08 -24.04
N PHE A 114 -4.27 -0.79 -23.85
CA PHE A 114 -5.33 -1.79 -23.77
C PHE A 114 -5.93 -2.17 -25.15
N GLY A 115 -5.31 -1.72 -26.26
CA GLY A 115 -5.75 -2.05 -27.62
C GLY A 115 -6.93 -1.23 -28.13
N TYR A 116 -7.40 -0.24 -27.38
CA TYR A 116 -8.47 0.68 -27.80
C TYR A 116 -7.83 1.94 -28.37
N THR A 117 -7.81 2.07 -29.69
CA THR A 117 -7.51 3.36 -30.32
C THR A 117 -8.74 4.23 -30.18
N LEU A 118 -8.71 5.17 -29.23
CA LEU A 118 -9.68 6.27 -29.20
C LEU A 118 -9.42 7.13 -30.44
N ASP A 119 -10.05 6.77 -31.56
CA ASP A 119 -10.20 7.66 -32.71
C ASP A 119 -11.18 8.75 -32.28
N MET A 120 -10.62 9.75 -31.60
CA MET A 120 -11.31 10.98 -31.30
C MET A 120 -11.41 11.71 -32.63
N GLY A 121 -12.46 11.36 -33.38
CA GLY A 121 -12.84 12.04 -34.60
C GLY A 121 -12.72 13.53 -34.36
N THR A 122 -11.75 14.14 -35.02
CA THR A 122 -11.66 15.58 -35.20
C THR A 122 -12.91 15.98 -35.97
N LYS A 123 -14.02 16.21 -35.26
CA LYS A 123 -15.18 16.93 -35.78
C LYS A 123 -14.72 18.37 -35.95
N THR A 124 -14.17 18.57 -37.15
CA THR A 124 -13.76 19.78 -37.83
C THR A 124 -14.60 20.98 -37.40
N PRO A 125 -14.00 22.11 -36.98
CA PRO A 125 -14.68 23.39 -37.12
C PRO A 125 -14.58 23.79 -38.60
N MET A 126 -15.48 23.28 -39.45
CA MET A 126 -15.69 23.86 -40.78
C MET A 126 -17.11 24.37 -40.88
N GLN A 127 -17.26 25.62 -40.46
CA GLN A 127 -18.18 26.53 -41.10
C GLN A 127 -17.74 26.65 -42.57
N SER A 128 -18.56 26.17 -43.50
CA SER A 128 -18.55 26.66 -44.87
C SER A 128 -20.00 26.79 -45.31
N THR A 129 -20.53 27.99 -45.11
CA THR A 129 -21.36 28.73 -46.08
C THR A 129 -22.04 27.84 -47.12
N THR A 130 -23.20 27.29 -46.78
CA THR A 130 -24.19 26.97 -47.81
C THR A 130 -24.87 28.28 -48.18
N ALA A 131 -24.27 28.97 -49.15
CA ALA A 131 -24.92 29.99 -49.93
C ALA A 131 -26.16 29.35 -50.57
N ARG A 132 -27.36 29.74 -50.11
CA ARG A 132 -28.57 29.52 -50.90
C ARG A 132 -28.60 30.62 -51.97
N PRO A 133 -28.59 30.27 -53.26
CA PRO A 133 -28.80 31.28 -54.30
C PRO A 133 -30.28 31.66 -54.29
N ASP A 134 -30.54 32.90 -53.91
CA ASP A 134 -31.80 33.58 -54.13
C ASP A 134 -31.97 33.81 -55.65
N PHE A 135 -32.86 33.05 -56.29
CA PHE A 135 -33.25 33.20 -57.69
C PHE A 135 -34.66 32.63 -57.83
N ASN A 136 -35.70 33.23 -58.39
CA ASN A 136 -35.96 34.52 -59.02
C ASN A 136 -37.48 34.51 -59.33
N LYS A 137 -38.16 35.61 -58.99
CA LYS A 137 -39.41 36.20 -59.53
C LYS A 137 -40.35 35.34 -60.39
N ASN A 138 -41.64 35.32 -60.01
CA ASN A 138 -42.69 35.90 -60.85
C ASN A 138 -44.01 36.17 -60.08
N PRO A 139 -44.69 37.30 -60.37
CA PRO A 139 -46.00 37.65 -59.81
C PRO A 139 -47.15 37.15 -60.72
N GLN A 140 -48.22 36.65 -60.10
CA GLN A 140 -49.59 36.60 -60.63
C GLN A 140 -50.52 37.00 -59.50
#